data_AF-A0A1B0CII7-F1
#
_entry.id   AF-A0A1B0CII7-F1
#
_cell.length_a   1.000
_cell.length_b   1.000
_cell.length_c   1.000
_cell.angle_alpha   90.00
_cell.angle_beta   90.00
_cell.angle_gamma   90.00
#
_symmetry.space_group_name_H-M   'P 1'
#
loop_
_entity.id
_entity.type
_entity.pdbx_description
1 polymer ?
#
loop_
_entity_poly.entity_id
_entity_poly.type
_entity_poly.pdbx_seq_one_letter_code
_entity_poly.pdbx_strand_id
1 'polypeptide(L)'
;HVLVEAAPANKVKEQRYRFNVGKIIQEVRIALPWADGKAVKSEIEVQIFDLLGPKIEADLAPPPKVEKKLKKAESEDMRLKNISQSMKYALLPQMRIHVRIIDLRSPSEENCGDGASNIAELMRTKVNFHAPGENYKTDGYVVTPLTDKLFLEHLKVTEGKVRTRFPLEPNGILHIGHAKAININFGYVQAHGGTCCLRYGDTNPEKE
;
A
#
# COMPACT_ATOMS: atom_id res chain seq x y z
N HIS A 1 7.42 2.99 -1.34
CA HIS A 1 6.68 4.23 -1.11
C HIS A 1 7.32 5.36 -1.93
N VAL A 2 6.84 5.58 -3.16
CA VAL A 2 7.42 6.60 -4.06
C VAL A 2 6.77 7.97 -3.83
N LEU A 3 5.53 8.00 -3.32
CA LEU A 3 4.76 9.24 -3.12
C LEU A 3 4.78 9.79 -1.67
N VAL A 4 5.41 9.10 -0.71
CA VAL A 4 5.25 9.45 0.73
C VAL A 4 6.22 10.55 1.21
N GLU A 5 7.34 10.79 0.52
CA GLU A 5 8.41 11.67 1.07
C GLU A 5 8.68 12.95 0.28
N ALA A 6 7.82 13.39 -0.64
CA ALA A 6 8.09 14.59 -1.43
C ALA A 6 6.88 15.54 -1.55
N ALA A 7 7.20 16.84 -1.60
CA ALA A 7 6.33 17.99 -1.89
C ALA A 7 5.15 17.81 -2.88
N PRO A 8 5.17 16.92 -3.90
CA PRO A 8 3.99 16.57 -4.70
C PRO A 8 2.79 16.02 -3.91
N ALA A 9 2.96 15.34 -2.77
CA ALA A 9 1.86 14.68 -2.07
C ALA A 9 0.74 15.64 -1.62
N ASN A 10 1.10 16.85 -1.18
CA ASN A 10 0.12 17.86 -0.75
C ASN A 10 -0.71 18.40 -1.93
N LYS A 11 -0.06 18.67 -3.07
CA LYS A 11 -0.73 19.14 -4.29
C LYS A 11 -1.67 18.08 -4.87
N VAL A 12 -1.30 16.80 -4.74
CA VAL A 12 -2.15 15.66 -5.14
C VAL A 12 -3.40 15.58 -4.26
N LYS A 13 -3.28 15.80 -2.94
CA LYS A 13 -4.45 15.82 -2.04
C LYS A 13 -5.42 16.98 -2.37
N GLU A 14 -4.90 18.16 -2.67
CA GLU A 14 -5.71 19.34 -3.01
C GLU A 14 -6.44 19.19 -4.36
N GLN A 15 -5.72 18.75 -5.40
CA GLN A 15 -6.27 18.64 -6.76
C GLN A 15 -6.94 17.28 -7.02
N ARG A 16 -6.82 16.34 -6.08
CA ARG A 16 -7.31 14.96 -6.17
C ARG A 16 -7.01 14.34 -7.54
N TYR A 17 -8.02 13.81 -8.23
CA TYR A 17 -7.90 13.17 -9.53
C TYR A 17 -7.76 14.15 -10.72
N ARG A 18 -7.82 15.47 -10.49
CA ARG A 18 -7.54 16.49 -11.51
C ARG A 18 -6.04 16.76 -11.65
N PHE A 19 -5.22 16.25 -10.74
CA PHE A 19 -3.78 16.42 -10.78
C PHE A 19 -3.18 15.73 -12.03
N ASN A 20 -2.23 16.38 -12.69
CA ASN A 20 -1.55 15.80 -13.84
C ASN A 20 -0.52 14.73 -13.40
N VAL A 21 -0.98 13.47 -13.34
CA VAL A 21 -0.17 12.29 -12.99
C VAL A 21 1.01 12.06 -13.95
N GLY A 22 0.95 12.58 -15.18
CA GLY A 22 2.02 12.46 -16.16
C GLY A 22 3.35 13.06 -15.68
N LYS A 23 3.31 14.11 -14.85
CA LYS A 23 4.51 14.71 -14.25
C LYS A 23 5.23 13.73 -13.31
N ILE A 24 4.46 13.04 -12.47
CA ILE A 24 4.99 12.03 -11.54
C ILE A 24 5.59 10.86 -12.33
N ILE A 25 4.89 10.39 -13.37
CA ILE A 25 5.40 9.30 -14.22
C ILE A 25 6.73 9.72 -14.88
N GLN A 26 6.83 10.96 -15.36
CA GLN A 26 8.05 11.46 -15.97
C GLN A 26 9.22 11.53 -14.97
N GLU A 27 8.99 12.05 -13.76
CA GLU A 27 9.99 12.08 -12.69
C GLU A 27 10.47 10.67 -12.32
N VAL A 28 9.54 9.72 -12.18
CA VAL A 28 9.88 8.32 -11.87
C VAL A 28 10.65 7.66 -13.01
N ARG A 29 10.30 7.92 -14.28
CA ARG A 29 11.04 7.40 -15.44
C ARG A 29 12.44 7.99 -15.60
N ILE A 30 12.68 9.22 -15.11
CA ILE A 30 14.03 9.80 -15.05
C ILE A 30 14.86 9.08 -13.98
N ALA A 31 14.27 8.80 -12.81
CA ALA A 31 14.96 8.10 -11.73
C ALA A 31 15.18 6.61 -12.02
N LEU A 32 14.25 5.96 -12.75
CA LEU A 32 14.24 4.55 -13.09
C LEU A 32 14.13 4.37 -14.62
N PRO A 33 15.19 4.65 -15.39
CA PRO A 33 15.13 4.63 -16.87
C PRO A 33 14.87 3.25 -17.46
N TRP A 34 15.21 2.20 -16.72
CA TRP A 34 15.08 0.79 -17.13
C TRP A 34 13.78 0.12 -16.67
N ALA A 35 12.94 0.82 -15.90
CA ALA A 35 11.69 0.25 -15.42
C ALA A 35 10.62 0.23 -16.53
N ASP A 36 9.80 -0.83 -16.57
CA ASP A 36 8.68 -0.93 -17.49
C ASP A 36 7.66 0.20 -17.23
N GLY A 37 7.33 0.96 -18.28
CA GLY A 37 6.41 2.07 -18.19
C GLY A 37 4.99 1.66 -17.79
N LYS A 38 4.55 0.46 -18.21
CA LYS A 38 3.22 -0.05 -17.84
C LYS A 38 3.17 -0.37 -16.34
N ALA A 39 4.19 -1.06 -15.82
CA ALA A 39 4.33 -1.36 -14.40
C ALA A 39 4.41 -0.10 -13.52
N VAL A 40 5.20 0.90 -13.94
CA VAL A 40 5.31 2.18 -13.23
C VAL A 40 3.96 2.90 -13.17
N LYS A 41 3.24 2.93 -14.30
CA LYS A 41 1.91 3.55 -14.36
C LYS A 41 0.92 2.84 -13.43
N SER A 42 0.85 1.51 -13.48
CA SER A 42 -0.06 0.75 -12.62
C SER A 42 0.24 0.97 -11.14
N GLU A 43 1.52 0.98 -10.74
CA GLU A 43 1.92 1.20 -9.35
C GLU A 43 1.56 2.62 -8.86
N ILE A 44 1.75 3.64 -9.71
CA ILE A 44 1.35 5.02 -9.39
C ILE A 44 -0.16 5.14 -9.25
N GLU A 45 -0.95 4.47 -10.11
CA GLU A 45 -2.40 4.44 -10.01
C GLU A 45 -2.86 3.81 -8.68
N VAL A 46 -2.24 2.70 -8.27
CA VAL A 46 -2.49 2.06 -6.97
C VAL A 46 -2.19 3.02 -5.81
N GLN A 47 -1.02 3.68 -5.81
CA GLN A 47 -0.64 4.58 -4.72
C GLN A 47 -1.51 5.85 -4.67
N ILE A 48 -1.95 6.38 -5.82
CA ILE A 48 -2.88 7.52 -5.88
C ILE A 48 -4.24 7.12 -5.32
N PHE A 49 -4.72 5.93 -5.65
CA PHE A 49 -5.97 5.41 -5.13
C PHE A 49 -5.92 5.26 -3.60
N ASP A 50 -4.85 4.67 -3.07
CA ASP A 50 -4.67 4.52 -1.62
C ASP A 50 -4.59 5.88 -0.91
N LEU A 51 -4.09 6.92 -1.58
CA LEU A 51 -4.00 8.27 -1.04
C LEU A 51 -5.34 9.05 -1.09
N LEU A 52 -6.11 8.91 -2.16
CA LEU A 52 -7.29 9.77 -2.44
C LEU A 52 -8.64 9.08 -2.21
N GLY A 53 -8.65 7.75 -2.18
CA GLY A 53 -9.86 6.93 -2.13
C GLY A 53 -10.64 6.92 -3.45
N PRO A 54 -11.88 6.38 -3.47
CA PRO A 54 -12.67 6.29 -4.69
C PRO A 54 -12.95 7.65 -5.34
N LYS A 55 -13.07 7.65 -6.67
CA LYS A 55 -13.43 8.84 -7.44
C LYS A 55 -14.87 9.27 -7.11
N ILE A 56 -15.04 10.55 -6.83
CA ILE A 56 -16.37 11.15 -6.57
C ILE A 56 -16.80 12.02 -7.75
N GLU A 57 -18.08 12.36 -7.84
CA GLU A 57 -18.63 13.15 -8.95
C GLU A 57 -17.94 14.52 -9.13
N ALA A 58 -17.46 15.12 -8.02
CA ALA A 58 -16.68 16.35 -8.05
C ALA A 58 -15.35 16.20 -8.83
N ASP A 59 -14.77 15.01 -8.86
CA ASP A 59 -13.52 14.72 -9.58
C ASP A 59 -13.73 14.66 -11.11
N LEU A 60 -14.96 14.42 -11.58
CA LEU A 60 -15.32 14.36 -13.00
C LEU A 60 -15.58 15.74 -13.60
N ALA A 61 -15.80 16.76 -12.77
CA ALA A 61 -16.00 18.12 -13.25
C ALA A 61 -14.68 18.70 -13.80
N PRO A 62 -14.73 19.40 -14.95
CA PRO A 62 -13.55 20.03 -15.53
C PRO A 62 -12.88 20.97 -14.52
N PRO A 63 -11.54 21.10 -14.57
CA PRO A 63 -10.81 21.93 -13.62
C PRO A 63 -11.38 23.37 -13.64
N PRO A 64 -11.57 24.00 -12.47
CA PRO A 64 -12.07 25.36 -12.43
C PRO A 64 -11.16 26.25 -13.28
N LYS A 65 -11.76 27.03 -14.20
CA LYS A 65 -11.03 28.00 -15.02
C LYS A 65 -10.34 28.96 -14.05
N VAL A 66 -9.01 28.94 -14.04
CA VAL A 66 -8.22 29.91 -13.29
C VAL A 66 -8.53 31.30 -13.84
N GLU A 67 -9.28 32.09 -13.09
CA GLU A 67 -9.39 33.53 -13.36
C GLU A 67 -7.98 34.14 -13.24
N LYS A 68 -7.49 34.73 -14.33
CA LYS A 68 -6.25 35.51 -14.33
C LYS A 68 -6.42 36.71 -13.40
N LYS A 69 -5.99 36.59 -12.14
CA LYS A 69 -5.67 37.76 -11.34
C LYS A 69 -4.28 38.27 -11.74
N LEU A 70 -4.29 39.47 -12.30
CA LEU A 70 -3.13 40.29 -12.66
C LEU A 70 -2.22 40.53 -11.44
N LYS A 71 -0.92 40.62 -11.75
CA LYS A 71 0.23 40.75 -10.85
C LYS A 71 0.07 41.79 -9.73
N LYS A 72 0.50 41.43 -8.52
CA LYS A 72 1.33 42.26 -7.63
C LYS A 72 1.86 41.42 -6.45
N ALA A 73 3.18 41.21 -6.43
CA ALA A 73 4.06 41.10 -5.26
C ALA A 73 5.35 40.36 -5.65
N GLU A 74 6.24 41.06 -6.35
CA GLU A 74 7.67 40.80 -6.26
C GLU A 74 8.12 41.25 -4.86
N SER A 75 8.29 40.34 -3.91
CA SER A 75 9.16 40.50 -2.72
C SER A 75 8.97 39.33 -1.75
N GLU A 76 9.49 38.14 -2.05
CA GLU A 76 9.69 37.10 -1.03
C GLU A 76 10.64 35.99 -1.50
N ASP A 77 10.83 35.84 -2.82
CA ASP A 77 11.69 34.83 -3.45
C ASP A 77 13.21 35.12 -3.40
N MET A 78 13.63 36.04 -2.52
CA MET A 78 15.05 36.37 -2.28
C MET A 78 15.53 36.03 -0.87
N ARG A 79 14.67 35.46 0.00
CA ARG A 79 15.05 35.15 1.41
C ARG A 79 15.12 33.67 1.77
N LEU A 80 14.79 32.75 0.86
CA LEU A 80 14.94 31.30 1.09
C LEU A 80 16.12 30.65 0.36
N LYS A 81 16.87 31.41 -0.45
CA LYS A 81 18.12 30.94 -1.10
C LYS A 81 19.35 30.98 -0.18
N ASN A 82 19.24 31.50 1.04
CA ASN A 82 20.33 31.56 2.02
C ASN A 82 20.15 30.63 3.24
N ILE A 83 19.19 29.69 3.23
CA ILE A 83 19.06 28.63 4.23
C ILE A 83 19.24 27.25 3.57
N SER A 84 20.20 27.15 2.66
CA SER A 84 20.58 25.90 1.99
C SER A 84 22.07 25.56 2.18
N GLN A 85 22.78 26.27 3.07
CA GLN A 85 24.24 26.17 3.18
C GLN A 85 24.79 25.89 4.59
N SER A 86 23.96 25.50 5.56
CA SER A 86 24.45 25.15 6.91
C SER A 86 23.94 23.85 7.54
N MET A 87 23.25 22.95 6.81
CA MET A 87 22.96 21.60 7.31
C MET A 87 23.45 20.50 6.36
N LYS A 88 24.75 20.57 6.04
CA LYS A 88 25.53 19.37 5.77
C LYS A 88 26.13 18.95 7.11
N TYR A 89 26.05 17.65 7.41
CA TYR A 89 26.48 16.97 8.64
C TYR A 89 25.44 16.90 9.77
N ALA A 90 24.44 16.04 9.57
CA ALA A 90 23.84 15.27 10.66
C ALA A 90 23.45 13.89 10.10
N LEU A 91 24.45 13.05 9.88
CA LEU A 91 24.30 11.61 9.69
C LEU A 91 23.67 11.05 10.97
N LEU A 92 22.36 10.82 10.95
CA LEU A 92 21.75 9.91 11.92
C LEU A 92 22.13 8.48 11.52
N PRO A 93 22.67 7.66 12.44
CA PRO A 93 23.08 6.31 12.12
C PRO A 93 21.82 5.51 11.78
N GLN A 94 21.84 4.87 10.61
CA GLN A 94 20.85 3.85 10.29
C GLN A 94 20.96 2.75 11.36
N MET A 95 20.00 2.69 12.29
CA MET A 95 19.75 1.50 13.09
C MET A 95 19.28 0.39 12.14
N ARG A 96 20.27 -0.27 11.54
CA ARG A 96 20.13 -1.51 10.80
C ARG A 96 19.86 -2.58 11.85
N ILE A 97 18.59 -2.93 12.07
CA ILE A 97 18.26 -4.13 12.82
C ILE A 97 18.77 -5.31 11.98
N HIS A 98 19.97 -5.79 12.33
CA HIS A 98 20.54 -7.01 11.80
C HIS A 98 19.75 -8.17 12.41
N VAL A 99 18.65 -8.57 11.78
CA VAL A 99 18.10 -9.90 12.02
C VAL A 99 19.13 -10.86 11.43
N ARG A 100 20.03 -11.39 12.27
CA ARG A 100 20.83 -12.55 11.90
C ARG A 100 19.86 -13.70 11.69
N ILE A 101 19.46 -13.93 10.45
CA ILE A 101 18.96 -15.24 10.04
C ILE A 101 20.18 -16.15 10.18
N ILE A 102 20.21 -16.93 11.25
CA ILE A 102 21.19 -17.99 11.42
C ILE A 102 20.82 -19.03 10.37
N ASP A 103 21.58 -19.07 9.28
CA ASP A 103 21.55 -20.18 8.31
C ASP A 103 22.05 -21.44 9.02
N LEU A 104 21.14 -22.16 9.68
CA LEU A 104 21.35 -23.54 10.10
C LEU A 104 21.17 -24.44 8.86
N ARG A 105 22.16 -24.42 7.97
CA ARG A 105 22.41 -25.48 6.98
C ARG A 105 23.53 -26.34 7.57
N SER A 106 23.43 -27.65 7.80
CA SER A 106 22.71 -28.74 7.13
C SER A 106 22.56 -29.89 8.15
N PRO A 107 21.64 -30.86 7.95
CA PRO A 107 22.12 -32.10 7.32
C PRO A 107 21.11 -32.74 6.36
N SER A 108 21.67 -33.45 5.37
CA SER A 108 21.05 -34.50 4.55
C SER A 108 19.75 -34.15 3.81
N GLU A 109 19.87 -34.03 2.49
CA GLU A 109 18.77 -34.15 1.54
C GLU A 109 18.08 -35.50 1.68
N GLU A 110 17.10 -35.57 2.58
CA GLU A 110 15.97 -36.49 2.42
C GLU A 110 14.86 -35.69 1.75
N ASN A 111 14.75 -35.85 0.43
CA ASN A 111 13.62 -35.37 -0.35
C ASN A 111 12.37 -36.15 0.08
N CYS A 112 11.67 -35.63 1.08
CA CYS A 112 10.34 -36.06 1.46
C CYS A 112 9.31 -34.96 1.12
N GLY A 113 8.76 -35.08 -0.09
CA GLY A 113 7.34 -34.88 -0.42
C GLY A 113 6.68 -33.52 -0.15
N ASP A 114 6.29 -32.85 -1.24
CA ASP A 114 5.12 -31.96 -1.29
C ASP A 114 5.15 -30.73 -0.32
N GLY A 115 6.33 -30.13 -0.08
CA GLY A 115 6.45 -28.85 0.62
C GLY A 115 6.60 -27.67 -0.34
N ALA A 116 6.01 -26.51 -0.04
CA ALA A 116 6.32 -25.27 -0.76
C ALA A 116 7.60 -24.63 -0.18
N SER A 117 8.45 -24.07 -1.03
CA SER A 117 9.77 -23.53 -0.65
C SER A 117 9.66 -22.24 0.16
N ASN A 118 8.58 -21.49 -0.03
CA ASN A 118 8.29 -20.26 0.70
C ASN A 118 6.77 -20.06 0.85
N ILE A 119 6.40 -19.16 1.76
CA ILE A 119 4.99 -18.88 2.06
C ILE A 119 4.23 -18.33 0.84
N ALA A 120 4.90 -17.57 -0.04
CA ALA A 120 4.25 -17.00 -1.22
C ALA A 120 3.91 -18.07 -2.26
N GLU A 121 4.77 -19.08 -2.41
CA GLU A 121 4.51 -20.26 -3.23
C GLU A 121 3.35 -21.07 -2.66
N LEU A 122 3.38 -21.35 -1.35
CA LEU A 122 2.29 -22.05 -0.66
C LEU A 122 0.93 -21.38 -0.91
N MET A 123 0.89 -20.05 -0.79
CA MET A 123 -0.32 -19.25 -0.96
C MET A 123 -0.84 -19.19 -2.39
N ARG A 124 -0.01 -19.46 -3.40
CA ARG A 124 -0.45 -19.51 -4.80
C ARG A 124 -0.89 -20.90 -5.23
N THR A 125 -0.23 -21.95 -4.73
CA THR A 125 -0.38 -23.30 -5.28
C THR A 125 -1.33 -24.19 -4.47
N LYS A 126 -1.33 -24.07 -3.15
CA LYS A 126 -2.02 -25.03 -2.26
C LYS A 126 -3.27 -24.48 -1.60
N VAL A 127 -3.51 -23.18 -1.73
CA VAL A 127 -4.58 -22.51 -1.01
C VAL A 127 -5.64 -22.03 -1.99
N ASN A 128 -6.80 -22.69 -1.94
CA ASN A 128 -7.94 -22.41 -2.81
C ASN A 128 -8.84 -21.35 -2.17
N PHE A 129 -8.47 -20.08 -2.31
CA PHE A 129 -9.34 -18.95 -1.93
C PHE A 129 -10.05 -18.35 -3.15
N HIS A 130 -11.19 -17.70 -2.90
CA HIS A 130 -11.94 -16.97 -3.90
C HIS A 130 -11.18 -15.71 -4.35
N ALA A 131 -11.43 -15.27 -5.59
CA ALA A 131 -10.92 -13.99 -6.07
C ALA A 131 -11.66 -12.80 -5.39
N PRO A 132 -11.03 -11.62 -5.28
CA PRO A 132 -11.68 -10.43 -4.72
C PRO A 132 -13.01 -10.11 -5.42
N GLY A 133 -14.10 -10.02 -4.65
CA GLY A 133 -15.46 -9.81 -5.17
C GLY A 133 -16.24 -11.10 -5.51
N GLU A 134 -15.64 -12.27 -5.34
CA GLU A 134 -16.29 -13.58 -5.59
C GLU A 134 -16.65 -14.34 -4.32
N ASN A 135 -16.91 -13.63 -3.23
CA ASN A 135 -17.19 -14.23 -1.93
C ASN A 135 -18.40 -15.17 -1.95
N TYR A 136 -19.36 -14.96 -2.86
CA TYR A 136 -20.53 -15.83 -3.03
C TYR A 136 -20.20 -17.26 -3.46
N LYS A 137 -18.98 -17.52 -3.96
CA LYS A 137 -18.53 -18.87 -4.35
C LYS A 137 -18.02 -19.70 -3.17
N THR A 138 -17.78 -19.07 -2.01
CA THR A 138 -17.28 -19.80 -0.84
C THR A 138 -18.40 -20.57 -0.18
N ASP A 139 -18.05 -21.75 0.35
CA ASP A 139 -18.98 -22.56 1.12
C ASP A 139 -19.53 -21.77 2.34
N GLY A 140 -20.84 -21.90 2.58
CA GLY A 140 -21.54 -21.18 3.65
C GLY A 140 -21.83 -19.69 3.40
N TYR A 141 -21.53 -19.13 2.22
CA TYR A 141 -21.89 -17.74 1.93
C TYR A 141 -23.40 -17.58 1.74
N VAL A 142 -24.01 -16.63 2.46
CA VAL A 142 -25.45 -16.33 2.35
C VAL A 142 -25.66 -15.21 1.34
N VAL A 143 -26.33 -15.53 0.23
CA VAL A 143 -26.72 -14.54 -0.78
C VAL A 143 -28.03 -13.87 -0.35
N THR A 144 -28.00 -12.55 -0.25
CA THR A 144 -29.14 -11.69 0.10
C THR A 144 -29.55 -10.85 -1.12
N PRO A 145 -30.74 -10.25 -1.14
CA PRO A 145 -31.14 -9.33 -2.22
C PRO A 145 -30.23 -8.10 -2.39
N LEU A 146 -29.45 -7.74 -1.36
CA LEU A 146 -28.52 -6.60 -1.39
C LEU A 146 -27.09 -7.00 -1.79
N THR A 147 -26.80 -8.29 -1.94
CA THR A 147 -25.45 -8.82 -2.11
C THR A 147 -24.76 -8.25 -3.35
N ASP A 148 -25.46 -8.14 -4.48
CA ASP A 148 -24.90 -7.57 -5.71
C ASP A 148 -24.50 -6.09 -5.55
N LYS A 149 -25.34 -5.32 -4.84
CA LYS A 149 -25.06 -3.91 -4.56
C LYS A 149 -23.82 -3.77 -3.67
N LEU A 150 -23.73 -4.60 -2.62
CA LEU A 150 -22.59 -4.60 -1.70
C LEU A 150 -21.28 -4.99 -2.42
N PHE A 151 -21.33 -5.92 -3.38
CA PHE A 151 -20.15 -6.27 -4.19
C PHE A 151 -19.71 -5.14 -5.10
N LEU A 152 -20.63 -4.44 -5.74
CA LEU A 152 -20.30 -3.26 -6.56
C LEU A 152 -19.64 -2.16 -5.71
N GLU A 153 -20.16 -1.90 -4.51
CA GLU A 153 -19.56 -0.94 -3.57
C GLU A 153 -18.18 -1.41 -3.09
N HIS A 154 -18.04 -2.70 -2.76
CA HIS A 154 -16.77 -3.30 -2.36
C HIS A 154 -15.71 -3.17 -3.46
N LEU A 155 -16.04 -3.51 -4.71
CA LEU A 155 -15.12 -3.42 -5.84
C LEU A 155 -14.73 -1.98 -6.16
N LYS A 156 -15.63 -1.01 -5.98
CA LYS A 156 -15.30 0.42 -6.09
C LYS A 156 -14.28 0.87 -5.05
N VAL A 157 -14.34 0.33 -3.84
CA VAL A 157 -13.46 0.72 -2.71
C VAL A 157 -12.15 -0.08 -2.67
N THR A 158 -12.13 -1.30 -3.21
CA THR A 158 -10.97 -2.20 -3.18
C THR A 158 -10.23 -2.29 -4.52
N GLU A 159 -10.87 -1.89 -5.62
CA GLU A 159 -10.40 -2.09 -7.00
C GLU A 159 -10.06 -3.56 -7.31
N GLY A 160 -10.72 -4.51 -6.63
CA GLY A 160 -10.44 -5.93 -6.79
C GLY A 160 -9.07 -6.37 -6.24
N LYS A 161 -8.44 -5.58 -5.36
CA LYS A 161 -7.20 -5.97 -4.66
C LYS A 161 -7.51 -6.78 -3.41
N VAL A 162 -6.63 -7.73 -3.09
CA VAL A 162 -6.72 -8.50 -1.85
C VAL A 162 -6.52 -7.58 -0.64
N ARG A 163 -7.38 -7.70 0.37
CA ARG A 163 -7.22 -7.01 1.65
C ARG A 163 -7.29 -8.00 2.80
N THR A 164 -6.19 -8.18 3.52
CA THR A 164 -6.13 -8.99 4.74
C THR A 164 -5.95 -8.11 5.96
N ARG A 165 -6.09 -8.70 7.16
CA ARG A 165 -5.84 -7.99 8.42
C ARG A 165 -5.17 -8.91 9.40
N PHE A 166 -4.22 -8.39 10.16
CA PHE A 166 -3.64 -9.09 11.30
C PHE A 166 -4.12 -8.40 12.59
N PRO A 167 -5.05 -9.02 13.33
CA PRO A 167 -5.54 -8.47 14.59
C PRO A 167 -4.57 -8.79 15.72
N LEU A 168 -4.05 -7.77 16.39
CA LEU A 168 -3.24 -7.91 17.61
C LEU A 168 -3.97 -7.30 18.80
N GLU A 169 -3.93 -7.96 19.94
CA GLU A 169 -4.26 -7.27 21.19
C GLU A 169 -3.13 -6.29 21.51
N PRO A 170 -3.44 -5.01 21.79
CA PRO A 170 -2.43 -3.98 22.02
C PRO A 170 -1.52 -4.29 23.20
N ASN A 171 -2.05 -4.94 24.25
CA ASN A 171 -1.30 -5.39 25.43
C ASN A 171 -0.82 -6.85 25.34
N GLY A 172 -1.10 -7.56 24.24
CA GLY A 172 -0.78 -8.97 24.09
C GLY A 172 0.68 -9.21 23.66
N ILE A 173 1.36 -10.18 24.30
CA ILE A 173 2.71 -10.58 23.91
C ILE A 173 2.66 -11.58 22.75
N LEU A 174 3.43 -11.29 21.69
CA LEU A 174 3.56 -12.19 20.56
C LEU A 174 4.35 -13.44 20.92
N HIS A 175 3.68 -14.59 20.96
CA HIS A 175 4.32 -15.91 20.95
C HIS A 175 4.41 -16.51 19.53
N ILE A 176 5.10 -17.65 19.38
CA ILE A 176 5.36 -18.32 18.10
C ILE A 176 4.11 -18.64 17.26
N GLY A 177 2.94 -18.79 17.90
CA GLY A 177 1.68 -19.00 17.18
C GLY A 177 1.31 -17.81 16.29
N HIS A 178 1.67 -16.59 16.70
CA HIS A 178 1.48 -15.39 15.89
C HIS A 178 2.34 -15.40 14.63
N ALA A 179 3.50 -16.07 14.62
CA ALA A 179 4.32 -16.18 13.42
C ALA A 179 3.55 -16.84 12.27
N LYS A 180 2.71 -17.85 12.55
CA LYS A 180 1.82 -18.46 11.55
C LYS A 180 0.80 -17.45 11.01
N ALA A 181 0.12 -16.72 11.90
CA ALA A 181 -0.90 -15.75 11.49
C ALA A 181 -0.29 -14.57 10.71
N ILE A 182 0.90 -14.09 11.09
CA ILE A 182 1.65 -13.07 10.36
C ILE A 182 1.99 -13.59 8.97
N ASN A 183 2.65 -14.75 8.90
CA ASN A 183 3.05 -15.33 7.62
C ASN A 183 1.86 -15.58 6.70
N ILE A 184 0.71 -16.01 7.24
CA ILE A 184 -0.48 -16.22 6.44
C ILE A 184 -1.04 -14.89 5.91
N ASN A 185 -1.29 -13.92 6.78
CA ASN A 185 -1.96 -12.68 6.39
C ASN A 185 -1.09 -11.80 5.47
N PHE A 186 0.19 -11.62 5.83
CA PHE A 186 1.12 -10.83 5.04
C PHE A 186 1.63 -11.60 3.81
N GLY A 187 1.90 -12.90 3.95
CA GLY A 187 2.34 -13.73 2.83
C GLY A 187 1.28 -13.90 1.75
N TYR A 188 0.00 -13.95 2.12
CA TYR A 188 -1.10 -13.99 1.15
C TYR A 188 -1.17 -12.70 0.31
N VAL A 189 -1.02 -11.54 0.95
CA VAL A 189 -0.96 -10.24 0.25
C VAL A 189 0.28 -10.13 -0.62
N GLN A 190 1.44 -10.60 -0.14
CA GLN A 190 2.67 -10.63 -0.93
C GLN A 190 2.54 -11.55 -2.16
N ALA A 191 1.78 -12.65 -2.05
CA ALA A 191 1.57 -13.60 -3.12
C ALA A 191 0.63 -13.08 -4.22
N HIS A 192 -0.48 -12.44 -3.82
CA HIS A 192 -1.59 -12.09 -4.71
C HIS A 192 -1.70 -10.59 -5.02
N GLY A 193 -0.91 -9.75 -4.34
CA GLY A 193 -0.97 -8.29 -4.47
C GLY A 193 -2.13 -7.69 -3.69
N GLY A 194 -1.87 -6.62 -2.92
CA GLY A 194 -2.88 -5.98 -2.10
C GLY A 194 -2.32 -5.32 -0.85
N THR A 195 -3.13 -5.23 0.20
CA THR A 195 -2.74 -4.61 1.48
C THR A 195 -3.13 -5.47 2.68
N CYS A 196 -2.27 -5.51 3.70
CA CYS A 196 -2.55 -6.14 4.99
C CYS A 196 -2.61 -5.05 6.06
N CYS A 197 -3.75 -4.89 6.72
CA CYS A 197 -3.90 -3.94 7.82
C CYS A 197 -3.48 -4.58 9.15
N LEU A 198 -2.50 -3.99 9.83
CA LEU A 198 -2.26 -4.29 11.25
C LEU A 198 -3.33 -3.55 12.06
N ARG A 199 -4.27 -4.29 12.64
CA ARG A 199 -5.39 -3.71 13.39
C ARG A 199 -5.28 -4.11 14.85
N TYR A 200 -5.14 -3.13 15.74
CA TYR A 200 -5.22 -3.39 17.17
C TYR A 200 -6.66 -3.74 17.56
N GLY A 201 -6.83 -4.82 18.31
CA GLY A 201 -8.09 -5.34 18.83
C GLY A 201 -8.56 -4.60 20.07
N ASP A 202 -8.42 -3.27 20.08
CA ASP A 202 -8.80 -2.37 21.18
C ASP A 202 -10.32 -2.13 21.16
N THR A 203 -11.07 -3.17 21.52
CA THR A 203 -12.54 -3.12 21.63
C THR A 203 -13.03 -3.26 23.06
N ASN A 204 -12.12 -3.51 24.01
CA ASN A 204 -12.46 -3.72 25.40
C ASN A 204 -11.67 -2.77 26.32
N PRO A 205 -12.31 -1.68 26.81
CA PRO A 205 -11.65 -0.70 27.66
C PRO A 205 -11.23 -1.25 29.03
N GLU A 206 -11.76 -2.41 29.45
CA GLU A 206 -11.45 -3.01 30.76
C GLU A 206 -10.16 -3.85 30.80
N LYS A 207 -9.59 -4.17 29.62
CA LYS A 207 -8.34 -4.97 29.49
C LYS A 207 -7.14 -4.14 29.01
N GLU A 208 -7.34 -2.84 28.84
CA GLU A 208 -6.32 -1.85 28.48
C GLU A 208 -5.53 -1.37 29.70
#